data_AF-A0A3D3NWG1-F1
#
_entry.id   AF-A0A3D3NWG1-F1
#
_cell.length_a   1.000
_cell.length_b   1.000
_cell.length_c   1.000
_cell.angle_alpha   90.00
_cell.angle_beta   90.00
_cell.angle_gamma   90.00
#
_symmetry.space_group_name_H-M   'P 1'
#
loop_
_entity.id
_entity.type
_entity.pdbx_description
1 polymer ?
#
loop_
_entity_poly.entity_id
_entity_poly.type
_entity_poly.pdbx_seq_one_letter_code
_entity_poly.pdbx_strand_id
1 'polypeptide(L)'
;MLDTIADNFGTYAGDGLGDDWQVQYFGPNNPNAAPGFISDGSGLTNLFKYTAGLAPNDAASTFILNNTPVTNQPGKQQITLGPTFSDRTYTIEFSLDLKNWHTLGPAFPGNGGTQIITDTNASGPHKFYRVSVNKP
;
A
#
# COMPACT_ATOMS: atom_id res chain seq x y z
N MET A 1 -5.35 10.15 -28.16
CA MET A 1 -4.14 9.31 -28.12
C MET A 1 -4.47 8.19 -27.17
N LEU A 2 -4.49 6.95 -27.63
CA LEU A 2 -4.73 5.79 -26.77
C LEU A 2 -3.44 5.56 -25.99
N ASP A 3 -3.50 5.68 -24.68
CA ASP A 3 -2.34 5.51 -23.81
C ASP A 3 -1.94 4.03 -23.81
N THR A 4 -0.85 3.71 -24.53
CA THR A 4 -0.31 2.35 -24.63
C THR A 4 0.82 2.09 -23.63
N ILE A 5 1.25 3.09 -22.84
CA ILE A 5 2.29 2.96 -21.81
C ILE A 5 1.91 3.88 -20.64
N ALA A 6 1.45 3.27 -19.54
CA ALA A 6 0.74 3.93 -18.43
C ALA A 6 1.46 5.08 -17.66
N ASP A 7 2.68 5.45 -18.03
CA ASP A 7 3.51 6.48 -17.36
C ASP A 7 4.39 7.20 -18.41
N ASN A 8 3.78 7.70 -19.49
CA ASN A 8 4.44 8.41 -20.59
C ASN A 8 3.78 9.73 -21.03
N PHE A 9 2.75 10.21 -20.33
CA PHE A 9 1.95 11.34 -20.76
C PHE A 9 2.54 12.68 -20.33
N GLY A 10 3.22 13.37 -21.26
CA GLY A 10 3.57 14.78 -21.10
C GLY A 10 4.35 15.07 -19.82
N THR A 11 3.81 15.93 -18.94
CA THR A 11 4.45 16.29 -17.65
C THR A 11 4.35 15.20 -16.58
N TYR A 12 3.58 14.15 -16.82
CA TYR A 12 3.36 13.02 -15.91
C TYR A 12 4.27 11.84 -16.18
N ALA A 13 4.92 11.82 -17.35
CA ALA A 13 5.78 10.74 -17.79
C ALA A 13 6.95 10.41 -16.86
N GLY A 14 7.14 9.11 -16.60
CA GLY A 14 8.29 8.51 -15.94
C GLY A 14 8.41 8.83 -14.45
N ASP A 15 7.32 9.23 -13.80
CA ASP A 15 7.33 9.65 -12.39
C ASP A 15 6.92 8.54 -11.41
N GLY A 16 6.51 7.37 -11.95
CA GLY A 16 6.10 6.21 -11.20
C GLY A 16 4.64 6.24 -10.76
N LEU A 17 3.85 7.21 -11.20
CA LEU A 17 2.40 7.21 -11.10
C LEU A 17 1.78 6.76 -12.42
N GLY A 18 0.51 6.34 -12.37
CA GLY A 18 -0.24 6.07 -13.59
C GLY A 18 -0.79 7.37 -14.16
N ASP A 19 -0.58 7.62 -15.45
CA ASP A 19 -1.08 8.82 -16.14
C ASP A 19 -2.60 8.95 -16.00
N ASP A 20 -3.33 7.85 -16.21
CA ASP A 20 -4.78 7.79 -16.04
C ASP A 20 -5.21 8.18 -14.61
N TRP A 21 -4.45 7.75 -13.60
CA TRP A 21 -4.72 8.10 -12.21
C TRP A 21 -4.46 9.60 -11.96
N GLN A 22 -3.36 10.14 -12.48
CA GLN A 22 -3.06 11.57 -12.35
C GLN A 22 -4.11 12.42 -13.05
N VAL A 23 -4.51 12.07 -14.28
CA VAL A 23 -5.55 12.77 -15.03
C VAL A 23 -6.91 12.64 -14.35
N GLN A 24 -7.27 11.46 -13.83
CA GLN A 24 -8.53 11.23 -13.14
C GLN A 24 -8.70 12.12 -11.91
N TYR A 25 -7.67 12.26 -11.09
CA TYR A 25 -7.76 13.00 -9.82
C TYR A 25 -7.41 14.48 -9.91
N PHE A 26 -6.56 14.87 -10.88
CA PHE A 26 -6.01 16.22 -10.94
C PHE A 26 -6.27 16.97 -12.26
N GLY A 27 -6.76 16.27 -13.27
CA GLY A 27 -6.79 16.76 -14.65
C GLY A 27 -5.39 16.75 -15.31
N PRO A 28 -5.27 17.10 -16.59
CA PRO A 28 -3.98 17.10 -17.29
C PRO A 28 -3.07 18.26 -16.83
N ASN A 29 -1.76 18.02 -16.80
CA ASN A 29 -0.70 19.03 -16.56
C ASN A 29 -0.82 19.81 -15.23
N ASN A 30 -1.43 19.20 -14.22
CA ASN A 30 -1.51 19.76 -12.88
C ASN A 30 -0.26 19.38 -12.04
N PRO A 31 0.56 20.35 -11.59
CA PRO A 31 1.78 20.08 -10.83
C PRO A 31 1.53 19.43 -9.47
N ASN A 32 0.32 19.56 -8.91
CA ASN A 32 -0.04 18.90 -7.65
C ASN A 32 -0.22 17.38 -7.79
N ALA A 33 -0.22 16.85 -9.03
CA ALA A 33 -0.26 15.42 -9.31
C ALA A 33 1.11 14.74 -9.14
N ALA A 34 2.18 15.48 -8.87
CA ALA A 34 3.54 14.94 -8.75
C ALA A 34 3.66 13.91 -7.60
N PRO A 35 4.53 12.89 -7.72
CA PRO A 35 4.63 11.78 -6.78
C PRO A 35 4.95 12.19 -5.34
N GLY A 36 5.69 13.28 -5.15
CA GLY A 36 6.06 13.80 -3.84
C GLY A 36 5.04 14.75 -3.21
N PHE A 37 3.98 15.13 -3.92
CA PHE A 37 3.01 16.12 -3.42
C PHE A 37 2.01 15.47 -2.45
N ILE A 38 1.57 16.24 -1.45
CA ILE A 38 0.54 15.85 -0.48
C ILE A 38 -0.71 16.67 -0.77
N SER A 39 -1.70 16.04 -1.39
CA SER A 39 -2.82 16.75 -2.02
C SER A 39 -3.97 17.07 -1.06
N ASP A 40 -4.09 16.33 0.05
CA ASP A 40 -5.22 16.38 0.97
C ASP A 40 -4.85 16.75 2.42
N GLY A 41 -3.57 17.01 2.69
CA GLY A 41 -3.07 17.31 4.02
C GLY A 41 -2.96 16.10 4.97
N SER A 42 -3.12 14.86 4.48
CA SER A 42 -3.01 13.65 5.32
C SER A 42 -1.58 13.29 5.73
N GLY A 43 -0.58 13.99 5.18
CA GLY A 43 0.83 13.63 5.30
C GLY A 43 1.29 12.49 4.38
N LEU A 44 0.41 11.96 3.54
CA LEU A 44 0.73 10.89 2.58
C LEU A 44 0.95 11.49 1.19
N THR A 45 2.03 11.10 0.53
CA THR A 45 2.33 11.56 -0.82
C THR A 45 1.44 10.88 -1.86
N ASN A 46 1.31 11.49 -3.04
CA ASN A 46 0.63 10.87 -4.17
C ASN A 46 1.23 9.50 -4.54
N LEU A 47 2.55 9.32 -4.45
CA LEU A 47 3.18 8.02 -4.68
C LEU A 47 2.72 6.96 -3.68
N PHE A 48 2.60 7.32 -2.40
CA PHE A 48 2.05 6.41 -1.40
C PHE A 48 0.58 6.08 -1.71
N LYS A 49 -0.23 7.11 -1.95
CA LYS A 49 -1.67 6.95 -2.25
C LYS A 49 -1.87 6.08 -3.49
N TYR A 50 -1.14 6.35 -4.57
CA TYR A 50 -1.18 5.54 -5.79
C TYR A 50 -0.72 4.11 -5.54
N THR A 51 0.35 3.88 -4.76
CA THR A 51 0.83 2.52 -4.44
C THR A 51 -0.14 1.75 -3.56
N ALA A 52 -0.87 2.42 -2.67
CA ALA A 52 -1.87 1.82 -1.79
C ALA A 52 -3.28 1.73 -2.40
N GLY A 53 -3.53 2.35 -3.56
CA GLY A 53 -4.86 2.41 -4.20
C GLY A 53 -5.82 3.40 -3.54
N LEU A 54 -5.28 4.42 -2.86
CA LEU A 54 -6.04 5.41 -2.10
C LEU A 54 -6.41 6.62 -2.95
N ALA A 55 -7.46 7.32 -2.55
CA ALA A 55 -7.83 8.60 -3.14
C ALA A 55 -6.86 9.69 -2.65
N PRO A 56 -6.18 10.41 -3.56
CA PRO A 56 -5.18 11.40 -3.17
C PRO A 56 -5.77 12.70 -2.63
N ASN A 57 -7.04 12.98 -2.92
CA ASN A 57 -7.76 14.20 -2.52
C ASN A 57 -8.66 13.99 -1.29
N ASP A 58 -8.54 12.86 -0.60
CA ASP A 58 -9.32 12.52 0.59
C ASP A 58 -8.39 12.10 1.75
N ALA A 59 -8.28 12.97 2.75
CA ALA A 59 -7.43 12.76 3.90
C ALA A 59 -7.84 11.56 4.77
N ALA A 60 -9.10 11.12 4.68
CA ALA A 60 -9.57 9.91 5.36
C ALA A 60 -9.17 8.63 4.61
N SER A 61 -8.86 8.72 3.32
CA SER A 61 -8.40 7.61 2.49
C SER A 61 -6.97 7.22 2.90
N THR A 62 -6.85 6.32 3.87
CA THR A 62 -5.58 5.91 4.48
C THR A 62 -5.44 4.40 4.49
N PHE A 63 -4.19 3.92 4.57
CA PHE A 63 -3.89 2.50 4.70
C PHE A 63 -3.66 2.15 6.17
N ILE A 64 -4.39 1.16 6.68
CA ILE A 64 -4.23 0.62 8.02
C ILE A 64 -3.34 -0.62 7.98
N LEU A 65 -2.45 -0.72 8.96
CA LEU A 65 -1.71 -1.94 9.28
C LEU A 65 -1.63 -2.05 10.80
N ASN A 66 -2.34 -3.02 11.35
CA ASN A 66 -2.40 -3.26 12.78
C ASN A 66 -2.12 -4.73 13.07
N ASN A 67 -1.64 -5.02 14.27
CA ASN A 67 -1.47 -6.39 14.73
C ASN A 67 -2.01 -6.56 16.15
N THR A 68 -2.75 -7.64 16.41
CA THR A 68 -3.30 -7.96 17.75
C THR A 68 -3.04 -9.43 18.13
N PRO A 69 -2.79 -9.74 19.42
CA PRO A 69 -2.63 -11.12 19.86
C PRO A 69 -3.89 -11.93 19.62
N VAL A 70 -3.75 -13.19 19.21
CA VAL A 70 -4.90 -14.09 19.06
C VAL A 70 -5.33 -14.62 20.42
N THR A 71 -6.60 -14.41 20.77
CA THR A 71 -7.16 -14.83 22.06
C THR A 71 -6.94 -16.33 22.31
N ASN A 72 -6.43 -16.67 23.51
CA ASN A 72 -6.14 -18.04 23.93
C ASN A 72 -5.14 -18.82 23.03
N GLN A 73 -4.35 -18.12 22.21
CA GLN A 73 -3.36 -18.71 21.31
C GLN A 73 -2.01 -17.97 21.44
N PRO A 74 -1.27 -18.17 22.53
CA PRO A 74 0.01 -17.49 22.74
C PRO A 74 0.99 -17.81 21.61
N GLY A 75 1.79 -16.80 21.22
CA GLY A 75 2.72 -16.92 20.10
C GLY A 75 2.06 -16.78 18.72
N LYS A 76 0.78 -16.37 18.65
CA LYS A 76 0.11 -16.03 17.39
C LYS A 76 -0.36 -14.58 17.38
N GLN A 77 -0.28 -13.96 16.21
CA GLN A 77 -0.70 -12.58 15.98
C GLN A 77 -1.65 -12.52 14.78
N GLN A 78 -2.76 -11.80 14.92
CA GLN A 78 -3.60 -11.38 13.80
C GLN A 78 -3.09 -10.05 13.25
N ILE A 79 -2.77 -10.02 11.97
CA ILE A 79 -2.33 -8.85 11.22
C ILE A 79 -3.50 -8.41 10.35
N THR A 80 -3.97 -7.19 10.58
CA THR A 80 -5.07 -6.58 9.84
C THR A 80 -4.51 -5.50 8.94
N LEU A 81 -4.78 -5.60 7.64
CA LEU A 81 -4.35 -4.62 6.64
C LEU A 81 -5.50 -4.18 5.72
N GLY A 82 -5.50 -2.93 5.29
CA GLY A 82 -6.44 -2.48 4.26
C GLY A 82 -6.53 -0.95 4.13
N PRO A 83 -7.36 -0.44 3.19
CA PRO A 83 -8.08 -1.22 2.18
C PRO A 83 -7.11 -1.95 1.24
N THR A 84 -7.54 -3.11 0.74
CA THR A 84 -6.80 -3.88 -0.27
C THR A 84 -7.60 -3.92 -1.57
N PHE A 85 -6.94 -3.90 -2.72
CA PHE A 85 -7.57 -3.83 -4.03
C PHE A 85 -7.13 -4.98 -4.94
N SER A 86 -8.04 -5.52 -5.74
CA SER A 86 -7.82 -6.74 -6.53
C SER A 86 -6.83 -6.58 -7.69
N ASP A 87 -6.56 -5.34 -8.08
CA ASP A 87 -5.53 -4.95 -9.06
C ASP A 87 -4.11 -4.93 -8.45
N ARG A 88 -3.98 -5.20 -7.15
CA ARG A 88 -2.72 -5.17 -6.41
C ARG A 88 -2.44 -6.50 -5.73
N THR A 89 -1.16 -6.80 -5.58
CA THR A 89 -0.70 -7.93 -4.77
C THR A 89 0.04 -7.45 -3.53
N TYR A 90 -0.18 -8.15 -2.44
CA TYR A 90 0.31 -7.82 -1.11
C TYR A 90 1.21 -8.94 -0.61
N THR A 91 2.35 -8.57 -0.03
CA THR A 91 3.21 -9.50 0.69
C THR A 91 3.44 -8.95 2.09
N ILE A 92 3.12 -9.74 3.10
CA ILE A 92 3.48 -9.40 4.48
C ILE A 92 4.91 -9.87 4.69
N GLU A 93 5.74 -8.99 5.24
CA GLU A 93 7.09 -9.31 5.64
C GLU A 93 7.25 -9.04 7.13
N PHE A 94 8.11 -9.83 7.77
CA PHE A 94 8.47 -9.64 9.17
C PHE A 94 9.97 -9.53 9.35
N SER A 95 10.36 -8.89 10.44
CA SER A 95 11.75 -8.80 10.88
C SER A 95 11.83 -8.92 12.39
N LEU A 96 12.91 -9.51 12.90
CA LEU A 96 13.21 -9.55 14.33
C LEU A 96 14.17 -8.41 14.76
N ASP A 97 14.79 -7.72 13.80
CA ASP A 97 15.85 -6.74 14.04
C ASP A 97 15.73 -5.44 13.22
N LEU A 98 14.62 -5.28 12.48
CA LEU A 98 14.33 -4.19 11.53
C LEU A 98 15.28 -4.12 10.31
N LYS A 99 16.18 -5.10 10.14
CA LYS A 99 17.20 -5.12 9.08
C LYS A 99 16.96 -6.28 8.12
N ASN A 100 16.81 -7.48 8.66
CA ASN A 100 16.60 -8.71 7.91
C ASN A 100 15.10 -8.97 7.82
N TRP A 101 14.56 -8.91 6.60
CA TRP A 101 13.14 -9.07 6.32
C TRP A 101 12.89 -10.42 5.64
N HIS A 102 11.87 -11.12 6.12
CA HIS A 102 11.43 -12.41 5.60
C HIS A 102 9.94 -12.35 5.27
N THR A 103 9.51 -13.09 4.25
CA THR A 103 8.09 -13.15 3.91
C THR A 103 7.30 -13.97 4.93
N LEU A 104 6.13 -13.47 5.30
CA LEU A 104 5.12 -14.19 6.07
C LEU A 104 4.10 -14.79 5.10
N GLY A 105 4.45 -15.94 4.54
CA GLY A 105 3.62 -16.63 3.53
C GLY A 105 3.80 -16.06 2.12
N PRO A 106 3.03 -16.60 1.14
CA PRO A 106 3.08 -16.16 -0.25
C PRO A 106 2.38 -14.80 -0.44
N ALA A 107 2.69 -14.13 -1.55
CA ALA A 107 1.93 -12.96 -1.99
C ALA A 107 0.47 -13.33 -2.28
N PHE A 108 -0.45 -12.42 -2.00
CA PHE A 108 -1.89 -12.62 -2.19
C PHE A 108 -2.56 -11.39 -2.83
N PRO A 109 -3.64 -11.56 -3.62
CA PRO A 109 -4.36 -10.44 -4.20
C PRO A 109 -5.19 -9.68 -3.17
N GLY A 110 -5.46 -8.40 -3.42
CA GLY A 110 -6.45 -7.65 -2.65
C GLY A 110 -7.89 -8.15 -2.88
N ASN A 111 -8.79 -7.86 -1.95
CA ASN A 111 -10.20 -8.33 -2.00
C ASN A 111 -11.23 -7.20 -1.99
N GLY A 112 -10.81 -5.94 -2.17
CA GLY A 112 -11.68 -4.77 -2.12
C GLY A 112 -11.94 -4.23 -0.71
N GLY A 113 -11.32 -4.80 0.33
CA GLY A 113 -11.52 -4.39 1.70
C GLY A 113 -10.35 -4.74 2.62
N THR A 114 -10.65 -4.86 3.91
CA THR A 114 -9.67 -5.27 4.92
C THR A 114 -9.41 -6.77 4.85
N GLN A 115 -8.15 -7.15 4.95
CA GLN A 115 -7.72 -8.53 5.09
C GLN A 115 -7.12 -8.79 6.46
N ILE A 116 -7.25 -10.03 6.93
CA ILE A 116 -6.70 -10.50 8.21
C ILE A 116 -5.85 -11.72 7.92
N ILE A 117 -4.56 -11.63 8.25
CA ILE A 117 -3.59 -12.72 8.13
C ILE A 117 -3.14 -13.13 9.53
N THR A 118 -3.02 -14.43 9.78
CA THR A 118 -2.54 -14.92 11.08
C THR A 118 -1.08 -15.34 10.96
N ASP A 119 -0.20 -14.67 11.72
CA ASP A 119 1.13 -15.19 12.01
C ASP A 119 1.01 -16.28 13.08
N THR A 120 1.30 -17.52 12.70
CA THR A 120 1.25 -18.66 13.62
C THR A 120 2.52 -18.85 14.45
N ASN A 121 3.57 -18.06 14.18
CA ASN A 121 4.85 -18.09 14.87
C ASN A 121 5.33 -16.66 15.19
N ALA A 122 4.49 -15.91 15.88
CA ALA A 122 4.81 -14.62 16.46
C ALA A 122 5.48 -14.77 17.85
N SER A 123 6.33 -15.78 18.01
CA SER A 123 7.07 -16.05 19.24
C SER A 123 8.36 -15.23 19.30
N GLY A 124 8.78 -14.81 20.50
CA GLY A 124 9.98 -13.99 20.72
C GLY A 124 9.69 -12.67 21.42
N PRO A 125 10.74 -11.92 21.81
CA PRO A 125 10.56 -10.65 22.53
C PRO A 125 9.97 -9.56 21.63
N HIS A 126 10.32 -9.55 20.33
CA HIS A 126 9.88 -8.55 19.35
C HIS A 126 9.76 -9.18 17.95
N LYS A 127 8.73 -8.77 17.19
CA LYS A 127 8.56 -9.08 15.78
C LYS A 127 7.88 -7.90 15.10
N PHE A 128 8.54 -7.33 14.10
CA PHE A 128 8.08 -6.17 13.35
C PHE A 128 7.47 -6.63 12.03
N TYR A 129 6.46 -5.91 11.55
CA TYR A 129 5.76 -6.25 10.32
C TYR A 129 5.77 -5.06 9.36
N ARG A 130 5.85 -5.36 8.07
CA ARG A 130 5.58 -4.40 7.00
C ARG A 130 4.78 -5.09 5.91
N VAL A 131 4.18 -4.29 5.05
CA VAL A 131 3.46 -4.76 3.87
C VAL A 131 4.15 -4.19 2.64
N SER A 132 4.55 -5.07 1.73
CA SER A 132 4.93 -4.69 0.38
C SER A 132 3.71 -4.78 -0.51
N VAL A 133 3.47 -3.75 -1.31
CA VAL A 133 2.36 -3.66 -2.26
C VAL A 133 2.93 -3.54 -3.66
N ASN A 134 2.60 -4.50 -4.53
CA ASN A 134 2.87 -4.35 -5.94
C ASN A 134 1.70 -3.62 -6.59
N LYS A 135 1.98 -2.43 -7.12
CA LYS A 135 1.03 -1.62 -7.89
C LYS A 135 0.79 -2.26 -9.28
N PRO A 136 -0.33 -1.94 -9.96
CA PRO A 136 -0.67 -2.48 -11.27
C PRO A 136 0.39 -2.23 -12.35
#